data_AF-A0A934A0Y3-F1
#
_entry.id   AF-A0A934A0Y3-F1
#
_cell.length_a   1.000
_cell.length_b   1.000
_cell.length_c   1.000
_cell.angle_alpha   90.00
_cell.angle_beta   90.00
_cell.angle_gamma   90.00
#
_symmetry.space_group_name_H-M   'P 1'
#
loop_
_entity.id
_entity.type
_entity.pdbx_description
1 polymer ?
#
loop_
_entity_poly.entity_id
_entity_poly.type
_entity_poly.pdbx_seq_one_letter_code
_entity_poly.pdbx_strand_id
1 'polypeptide(L)'
;MLHFLTDIDGDYPGYANTHLTTYTEVVWDGASGAGTAMLGLQDTLNVDPRCVLLNNDSFQGCNGDFDGFPFTENRSVCSCNGIVGDLDGRDCFSIGSNAWYSARSWNHRRAFTDAPGVNEKTAWHFVEVYFQMNSVQNGVGVPDGKMRWIQDGKVLHSYDHILLRTGAHANARFVQHGFAPYIGDGSPTAQTFWIDDLTVATARP
;
A
#
# COMPACT_ATOMS: atom_id res chain seq x y z
N MET A 1 3.78 2.20 -11.38
CA MET A 1 3.79 1.73 -9.99
C MET A 1 4.75 0.57 -9.87
N LEU A 2 5.44 0.43 -8.73
CA LEU A 2 6.22 -0.78 -8.40
C LEU A 2 5.46 -1.54 -7.32
N HIS A 3 5.28 -2.84 -7.50
CA HIS A 3 4.48 -3.71 -6.62
C HIS A 3 5.34 -4.80 -6.00
N PHE A 4 5.03 -5.17 -4.75
CA PHE A 4 5.54 -6.39 -4.12
C PHE A 4 4.38 -7.26 -3.65
N LEU A 5 4.41 -8.53 -4.04
CA LEU A 5 3.37 -9.51 -3.73
C LEU A 5 3.92 -10.63 -2.86
N THR A 6 3.00 -11.33 -2.18
CA THR A 6 3.33 -12.40 -1.25
C THR A 6 3.26 -13.80 -1.86
N ASP A 7 3.94 -14.75 -1.23
CA ASP A 7 4.00 -16.18 -1.60
C ASP A 7 2.69 -16.95 -1.39
N ILE A 8 1.66 -16.30 -0.86
CA ILE A 8 0.32 -16.86 -0.69
C ILE A 8 -0.65 -16.43 -1.80
N ASP A 9 -0.18 -15.61 -2.74
CA ASP A 9 -0.90 -15.20 -3.94
C ASP A 9 -0.37 -15.95 -5.17
N GLY A 10 -1.14 -15.97 -6.27
CA GLY A 10 -0.67 -16.55 -7.53
C GLY A 10 0.41 -15.69 -8.22
N ASP A 11 1.01 -16.18 -9.30
CA ASP A 11 2.10 -15.48 -9.99
C ASP A 11 1.67 -14.21 -10.78
N TYR A 12 0.38 -14.11 -11.12
CA TYR A 12 -0.17 -12.99 -11.90
C TYR A 12 -1.58 -12.60 -11.44
N PRO A 13 -1.79 -12.26 -10.15
CA PRO A 13 -3.08 -11.86 -9.67
C PRO A 13 -3.38 -10.43 -10.14
N GLY A 14 -4.65 -10.03 -10.09
CA GLY A 14 -4.95 -8.60 -10.09
C GLY A 14 -4.35 -7.99 -8.83
N TYR A 15 -3.49 -6.97 -8.95
CA TYR A 15 -2.70 -6.43 -7.82
C TYR A 15 -3.54 -5.89 -6.65
N ALA A 16 -4.80 -5.53 -6.87
CA ALA A 16 -5.72 -5.17 -5.78
C ALA A 16 -6.39 -6.38 -5.10
N ASN A 17 -6.43 -7.54 -5.76
CA ASN A 17 -7.13 -8.73 -5.33
C ASN A 17 -6.15 -9.81 -4.85
N THR A 18 -5.44 -9.52 -3.77
CA THR A 18 -4.39 -10.35 -3.14
C THR A 18 -4.59 -10.41 -1.63
N HIS A 19 -3.84 -11.27 -0.94
CA HIS A 19 -3.73 -11.23 0.52
C HIS A 19 -2.86 -10.07 0.98
N LEU A 20 -1.82 -9.70 0.24
CA LEU A 20 -1.14 -8.43 0.44
C LEU A 20 -0.38 -8.04 -0.84
N THR A 21 -0.70 -6.85 -1.33
CA THR A 21 0.16 -6.13 -2.28
C THR A 21 0.62 -4.84 -1.61
N THR A 22 1.93 -4.63 -1.57
CA THR A 22 2.48 -3.29 -1.34
C THR A 22 2.83 -2.64 -2.67
N TYR A 23 2.70 -1.33 -2.76
CA TYR A 23 3.04 -0.64 -3.98
C TYR A 23 3.50 0.79 -3.77
N THR A 24 4.19 1.30 -4.78
CA THR A 24 4.59 2.70 -4.89
C THR A 24 3.92 3.34 -6.09
N GLU A 25 3.48 4.57 -5.92
CA GLU A 25 2.88 5.37 -6.98
C GLU A 25 3.36 6.81 -6.90
N VAL A 26 3.46 7.45 -8.06
CA VAL A 26 3.57 8.91 -8.14
C VAL A 26 2.26 9.43 -8.72
N VAL A 27 1.42 9.98 -7.86
CA VAL A 27 0.10 10.49 -8.26
C VAL A 27 0.25 11.95 -8.67
N TRP A 28 0.06 12.25 -9.96
CA TRP A 28 0.19 13.59 -10.50
C TRP A 28 -1.08 14.42 -10.31
N ASP A 29 -0.95 15.60 -9.72
CA ASP A 29 -2.00 16.63 -9.67
C ASP A 29 -1.62 17.79 -10.62
N GLY A 30 -2.31 17.84 -11.76
CA GLY A 30 -2.11 18.90 -12.76
C GLY A 30 -2.51 20.28 -12.29
N ALA A 31 -3.40 20.41 -11.29
CA ALA A 31 -3.81 21.72 -10.77
C ALA A 31 -2.72 22.34 -9.89
N SER A 32 -1.98 21.52 -9.13
CA SER A 32 -0.86 21.99 -8.31
C SER A 32 0.50 21.92 -9.01
N GLY A 33 0.59 21.28 -10.17
CA GLY A 33 1.84 21.06 -10.89
C GLY A 33 2.81 20.17 -10.11
N ALA A 34 2.28 19.21 -9.36
CA ALA A 34 3.05 18.40 -8.43
C ALA A 34 2.60 16.93 -8.39
N GLY A 35 3.58 16.04 -8.33
CA GLY A 35 3.44 14.61 -8.06
C GLY A 35 3.55 14.30 -6.57
N THR A 36 2.70 13.39 -6.10
CA THR A 36 2.68 12.86 -4.74
C THR A 36 3.36 11.50 -4.73
N ALA A 37 4.43 11.34 -3.94
CA ALA A 37 5.02 10.03 -3.68
C ALA A 37 4.12 9.27 -2.70
N MET A 38 3.54 8.17 -3.15
CA MET A 38 2.59 7.37 -2.39
C MET A 38 3.13 5.98 -2.11
N LEU A 39 3.11 5.57 -0.84
CA LEU A 39 3.17 4.16 -0.46
C LEU A 39 1.73 3.65 -0.30
N GLY A 40 1.44 2.46 -0.80
CA GLY A 40 0.11 1.87 -0.74
C GLY A 40 0.13 0.40 -0.35
N LEU A 41 -0.96 -0.04 0.29
CA LEU A 41 -1.25 -1.43 0.62
C LEU A 41 -2.65 -1.80 0.13
N GLN A 42 -2.83 -3.03 -0.35
CA GLN A 42 -4.11 -3.63 -0.74
C GLN A 42 -4.18 -5.09 -0.28
N ASP A 43 -5.33 -5.54 0.23
CA ASP A 43 -5.48 -6.89 0.80
C ASP A 43 -6.90 -7.49 0.71
N THR A 44 -7.59 -7.27 -0.42
CA THR A 44 -8.99 -7.72 -0.62
C THR A 44 -9.27 -9.16 -0.17
N LEU A 45 -8.34 -10.10 -0.36
CA LEU A 45 -8.56 -11.51 0.00
C LEU A 45 -8.55 -11.78 1.52
N ASN A 46 -8.04 -10.84 2.32
CA ASN A 46 -7.99 -10.95 3.77
C ASN A 46 -9.24 -10.38 4.48
N VAL A 47 -10.13 -9.70 3.77
CA VAL A 47 -11.28 -9.04 4.42
C VAL A 47 -12.22 -10.05 5.07
N ASP A 48 -12.42 -9.91 6.38
CA ASP A 48 -13.49 -10.60 7.13
C ASP A 48 -14.82 -9.90 6.86
N PRO A 49 -15.74 -10.49 6.08
CA PRO A 49 -16.99 -9.82 5.69
C PRO A 49 -17.99 -9.73 6.85
N ARG A 50 -17.71 -10.35 8.01
CA ARG A 50 -18.61 -10.31 9.17
C ARG A 50 -18.59 -8.96 9.87
N CYS A 51 -17.53 -8.17 9.71
CA CYS A 51 -17.43 -6.83 10.28
C CYS A 51 -16.56 -5.92 9.42
N VAL A 52 -17.19 -4.98 8.73
CA VAL A 52 -16.54 -4.12 7.73
C VAL A 52 -16.71 -2.65 8.08
N LEU A 53 -15.63 -1.89 8.19
CA LEU A 53 -15.60 -0.43 8.33
C LEU A 53 -15.53 0.23 6.95
N LEU A 54 -16.54 1.03 6.62
CA LEU A 54 -16.67 1.71 5.33
C LEU A 54 -15.98 3.08 5.34
N ASN A 55 -15.77 3.63 4.15
CA ASN A 55 -15.15 4.96 3.95
C ASN A 55 -15.84 6.12 4.65
N ASN A 56 -17.14 6.01 4.89
CA ASN A 56 -17.93 7.04 5.55
C ASN A 56 -18.03 6.84 7.07
N ASP A 57 -17.13 6.04 7.64
CA ASP A 57 -17.06 5.68 9.06
C ASP A 57 -18.26 4.87 9.59
N SER A 58 -19.20 4.50 8.72
CA SER A 58 -20.23 3.51 9.07
C SER A 58 -19.67 2.09 8.92
N PHE A 59 -20.37 1.10 9.49
CA PHE A 59 -19.95 -0.29 9.41
C PHE A 59 -21.07 -1.21 8.95
N GLN A 60 -20.69 -2.33 8.34
CA GLN A 60 -21.58 -3.41 7.96
C GLN A 60 -21.27 -4.66 8.78
N GLY A 61 -22.32 -5.26 9.37
CA GLY A 61 -22.18 -6.45 10.21
C GLY A 61 -21.81 -6.10 11.65
N CYS A 62 -20.72 -6.68 12.14
CA CYS A 62 -20.16 -6.45 13.48
C CYS A 62 -21.08 -6.80 14.65
N ASN A 63 -22.17 -7.55 14.42
CA ASN A 63 -23.24 -7.73 15.40
C ASN A 63 -23.81 -6.40 15.95
N GLY A 64 -23.73 -5.31 15.17
CA GLY A 64 -24.20 -3.99 15.58
C GLY A 64 -23.21 -3.16 16.40
N ASP A 65 -22.00 -3.67 16.68
CA ASP A 65 -20.96 -2.97 17.43
C ASP A 65 -19.58 -3.26 16.85
N PHE A 66 -19.02 -2.28 16.12
CA PHE A 66 -17.69 -2.41 15.52
C PHE A 66 -16.58 -2.46 16.58
N ASP A 67 -16.65 -1.61 17.60
CA ASP A 67 -15.60 -1.48 18.62
C ASP A 67 -15.53 -2.72 19.53
N GLY A 68 -16.69 -3.36 19.78
CA GLY A 68 -16.79 -4.60 20.53
C GLY A 68 -16.61 -5.88 19.69
N PHE A 69 -16.43 -5.77 18.36
CA PHE A 69 -16.37 -6.95 17.51
C PHE A 69 -15.09 -7.77 17.77
N PRO A 70 -15.20 -9.09 18.04
CA PRO A 70 -14.04 -9.93 18.34
C PRO A 70 -13.32 -10.34 17.05
N PHE A 71 -12.56 -9.41 16.47
CA PHE A 71 -11.74 -9.68 15.31
C PHE A 71 -10.76 -10.85 15.56
N THR A 72 -10.71 -11.76 14.60
CA THR A 72 -9.73 -12.85 14.59
C THR A 72 -8.54 -12.47 13.71
N GLU A 73 -7.50 -13.31 13.68
CA GLU A 73 -6.37 -13.07 12.77
C GLU A 73 -6.67 -13.42 11.30
N ASN A 74 -7.83 -13.99 10.98
CA ASN A 74 -8.36 -14.02 9.61
C ASN A 74 -9.07 -12.68 9.31
N ARG A 75 -8.28 -11.62 9.08
CA ARG A 75 -8.77 -10.26 8.83
C ARG A 75 -7.80 -9.48 7.96
N SER A 76 -8.32 -8.44 7.32
CA SER A 76 -7.55 -7.43 6.61
C SER A 76 -6.59 -6.73 7.57
N VAL A 77 -5.37 -6.51 7.11
CA VAL A 77 -4.36 -5.61 7.69
C VAL A 77 -4.49 -4.18 7.15
N CYS A 78 -5.27 -3.98 6.07
CA CYS A 78 -5.59 -2.67 5.54
C CYS A 78 -6.79 -2.03 6.29
N SER A 79 -7.86 -1.66 5.59
CA SER A 79 -8.87 -0.72 6.11
C SER A 79 -10.16 -1.40 6.55
N CYS A 80 -10.61 -2.43 5.82
CA CYS A 80 -11.98 -2.92 5.96
C CYS A 80 -12.28 -3.59 7.30
N ASN A 81 -11.30 -4.19 7.98
CA ASN A 81 -11.50 -4.79 9.31
C ASN A 81 -10.95 -3.92 10.45
N GLY A 82 -10.90 -2.61 10.24
CA GLY A 82 -10.27 -1.68 11.16
C GLY A 82 -8.77 -1.57 10.92
N ILE A 83 -8.18 -0.50 11.45
CA ILE A 83 -6.80 -0.12 11.14
C ILE A 83 -5.95 -0.23 12.39
N VAL A 84 -4.80 -0.87 12.23
CA VAL A 84 -3.77 -0.98 13.25
C VAL A 84 -2.49 -0.33 12.73
N GLY A 85 -1.88 0.53 13.54
CA GLY A 85 -0.60 1.18 13.24
C GLY A 85 -0.71 2.55 12.56
N ASP A 86 0.41 3.06 12.04
CA ASP A 86 0.53 4.41 11.46
C ASP A 86 -0.36 4.56 10.22
N LEU A 87 -1.13 5.65 10.08
CA LEU A 87 -2.08 5.85 8.96
C LEU A 87 -2.02 7.27 8.42
N ASP A 88 -2.22 7.40 7.10
CA ASP A 88 -2.52 8.68 6.44
C ASP A 88 -3.85 8.60 5.65
N GLY A 89 -4.01 7.62 4.75
CA GLY A 89 -5.24 7.41 3.97
C GLY A 89 -5.76 5.97 4.03
N ARG A 90 -7.09 5.81 3.85
CA ARG A 90 -7.77 4.51 3.81
C ARG A 90 -8.86 4.48 2.77
N ASP A 91 -9.15 3.28 2.26
CA ASP A 91 -10.27 3.05 1.36
C ASP A 91 -10.87 1.65 1.58
N CYS A 92 -12.17 1.55 1.82
CA CYS A 92 -12.95 0.33 1.98
C CYS A 92 -14.35 0.49 1.36
N PHE A 93 -14.64 -0.29 0.32
CA PHE A 93 -15.96 -0.34 -0.32
C PHE A 93 -16.27 -1.70 -0.94
N SER A 94 -17.56 -1.98 -1.14
CA SER A 94 -18.00 -3.23 -1.77
C SER A 94 -17.64 -3.24 -3.26
N ILE A 95 -17.01 -4.31 -3.73
CA ILE A 95 -16.75 -4.56 -5.16
C ILE A 95 -17.73 -5.59 -5.75
N GLY A 96 -18.86 -5.79 -5.08
CA GLY A 96 -19.89 -6.76 -5.48
C GLY A 96 -19.62 -8.17 -4.96
N SER A 97 -20.62 -9.05 -5.10
CA SER A 97 -20.52 -10.49 -4.74
C SER A 97 -19.97 -10.77 -3.32
N ASN A 98 -20.31 -9.92 -2.35
CA ASN A 98 -19.80 -9.99 -0.97
C ASN A 98 -18.27 -9.87 -0.84
N ALA A 99 -17.60 -9.26 -1.84
CA ALA A 99 -16.20 -8.93 -1.82
C ALA A 99 -15.99 -7.42 -1.57
N TRP A 100 -14.83 -7.09 -1.03
CA TRP A 100 -14.49 -5.76 -0.54
C TRP A 100 -13.13 -5.31 -1.07
N TYR A 101 -13.05 -4.10 -1.59
CA TYR A 101 -11.77 -3.43 -1.80
C TYR A 101 -11.29 -2.90 -0.46
N SER A 102 -10.04 -3.20 -0.09
CA SER A 102 -9.44 -2.81 1.20
C SER A 102 -8.04 -2.29 0.96
N ALA A 103 -7.80 -1.03 1.30
CA ALA A 103 -6.53 -0.36 1.03
C ALA A 103 -6.14 0.69 2.07
N ARG A 104 -4.83 0.93 2.16
CA ARG A 104 -4.21 2.04 2.91
C ARG A 104 -3.22 2.78 2.02
N SER A 105 -3.04 4.07 2.28
CA SER A 105 -2.06 4.90 1.57
C SER A 105 -1.36 5.89 2.48
N TRP A 106 -0.14 6.29 2.08
CA TRP A 106 0.65 7.34 2.73
C TRP A 106 1.24 8.26 1.67
N ASN A 107 0.96 9.56 1.81
CA ASN A 107 1.15 10.54 0.75
C ASN A 107 2.18 11.61 1.14
N HIS A 108 3.19 11.80 0.29
CA HIS A 108 4.11 12.92 0.39
C HIS A 108 3.96 13.81 -0.85
N ARG A 109 3.25 14.93 -0.69
CA ARG A 109 3.01 15.89 -1.79
C ARG A 109 4.30 16.56 -2.24
N ARG A 110 4.33 17.01 -3.49
CA ARG A 110 5.47 17.74 -4.09
C ARG A 110 6.78 16.96 -4.07
N ALA A 111 6.71 15.63 -4.18
CA ALA A 111 7.88 14.79 -4.39
C ALA A 111 8.48 15.04 -5.78
N PHE A 112 7.63 15.30 -6.77
CA PHE A 112 8.00 15.70 -8.13
C PHE A 112 7.22 16.97 -8.50
N THR A 113 7.81 17.94 -9.19
CA THR A 113 7.18 19.24 -9.48
C THR A 113 7.51 19.75 -10.88
N ASP A 114 6.62 20.55 -11.46
CA ASP A 114 6.90 21.31 -12.70
C ASP A 114 7.89 22.46 -12.47
N ALA A 115 7.89 23.01 -11.25
CA ALA A 115 8.75 24.12 -10.91
C ALA A 115 10.23 23.67 -10.93
N PRO A 116 11.13 24.46 -11.55
CA PRO A 116 12.56 24.20 -11.47
C PRO A 116 13.05 24.10 -10.03
N GLY A 117 13.90 23.12 -9.74
CA GLY A 117 14.47 22.91 -8.41
C GLY A 117 14.84 21.46 -8.15
N VAL A 118 15.06 21.14 -6.87
CA VAL A 118 15.52 19.81 -6.42
C VAL A 118 14.53 18.68 -6.67
N ASN A 119 13.25 18.99 -6.92
CA ASN A 119 12.19 18.02 -7.18
C ASN A 119 11.64 18.14 -8.61
N GLU A 120 12.34 18.81 -9.52
CA GLU A 120 11.86 19.03 -10.89
C GLU A 120 11.70 17.70 -11.64
N LYS A 121 10.49 17.43 -12.14
CA LYS A 121 10.09 16.09 -12.59
C LYS A 121 10.84 15.56 -13.82
N THR A 122 11.52 16.41 -14.60
CA THR A 122 12.31 15.98 -15.76
C THR A 122 13.76 15.66 -15.42
N ALA A 123 14.20 15.92 -14.19
CA ALA A 123 15.50 15.51 -13.68
C ALA A 123 15.54 14.01 -13.34
N TRP A 124 16.75 13.45 -13.29
CA TRP A 124 16.98 12.15 -12.68
C TRP A 124 16.86 12.25 -11.16
N HIS A 125 16.05 11.37 -10.57
CA HIS A 125 15.88 11.25 -9.14
C HIS A 125 16.29 9.86 -8.67
N PHE A 126 17.10 9.79 -7.62
CA PHE A 126 17.43 8.52 -6.97
C PHE A 126 16.37 8.19 -5.92
N VAL A 127 15.65 7.10 -6.12
CA VAL A 127 14.54 6.68 -5.25
C VAL A 127 14.84 5.34 -4.60
N GLU A 128 14.76 5.30 -3.27
CA GLU A 128 14.82 4.07 -2.48
C GLU A 128 13.47 3.86 -1.77
N VAL A 129 12.91 2.66 -1.91
CA VAL A 129 11.70 2.25 -1.20
C VAL A 129 12.00 0.96 -0.44
N TYR A 130 11.48 0.88 0.79
CA TYR A 130 11.69 -0.25 1.67
C TYR A 130 10.38 -0.69 2.32
N PHE A 131 10.13 -1.99 2.32
CA PHE A 131 9.04 -2.63 3.05
C PHE A 131 9.63 -3.76 3.91
N GLN A 132 9.29 -3.76 5.20
CA GLN A 132 9.65 -4.83 6.13
C GLN A 132 8.39 -5.39 6.75
N MET A 133 8.16 -6.70 6.56
CA MET A 133 7.06 -7.38 7.24
C MET A 133 7.20 -7.31 8.76
N ASN A 134 6.05 -7.26 9.41
CA ASN A 134 5.95 -7.27 10.85
C ASN A 134 6.16 -8.67 11.45
N SER A 135 6.44 -8.70 12.75
CA SER A 135 6.51 -9.92 13.55
C SER A 135 5.12 -10.47 13.87
N VAL A 136 5.07 -11.79 14.10
CA VAL A 136 3.89 -12.49 14.60
C VAL A 136 4.29 -13.18 15.89
N GLN A 137 3.57 -12.89 16.97
CA GLN A 137 3.87 -13.37 18.32
C GLN A 137 2.63 -14.05 18.89
N ASN A 138 2.77 -15.29 19.39
CA ASN A 138 1.67 -16.10 19.89
C ASN A 138 0.48 -16.21 18.92
N GLY A 139 0.78 -16.26 17.62
CA GLY A 139 -0.23 -16.32 16.56
C GLY A 139 -0.98 -15.01 16.32
N VAL A 140 -0.46 -13.86 16.77
CA VAL A 140 -1.04 -12.53 16.54
C VAL A 140 -0.03 -11.63 15.85
N GLY A 141 -0.45 -10.93 14.79
CA GLY A 141 0.35 -9.92 14.11
C GLY A 141 0.60 -8.71 15.02
N VAL A 142 1.87 -8.39 15.26
CA VAL A 142 2.29 -7.19 15.98
C VAL A 142 2.54 -6.09 14.96
N PRO A 143 2.08 -4.85 15.13
CA PRO A 143 2.30 -3.78 14.15
C PRO A 143 3.69 -3.15 14.32
N ASP A 144 4.75 -3.91 14.04
CA ASP A 144 6.16 -3.47 14.09
C ASP A 144 6.86 -3.56 12.72
N GLY A 145 6.07 -3.69 11.65
CA GLY A 145 6.54 -3.62 10.27
C GLY A 145 6.92 -2.19 9.88
N LYS A 146 7.74 -2.08 8.85
CA LYS A 146 8.35 -0.81 8.45
C LYS A 146 8.11 -0.47 7.00
N MET A 147 7.95 0.82 6.72
CA MET A 147 7.94 1.33 5.36
C MET A 147 8.78 2.61 5.25
N ARG A 148 9.54 2.75 4.16
CA ARG A 148 10.32 3.96 3.86
C ARG A 148 10.18 4.36 2.40
N TRP A 149 10.27 5.65 2.17
CA TRP A 149 10.55 6.24 0.86
C TRP A 149 11.62 7.31 1.05
N ILE A 150 12.72 7.19 0.31
CA ILE A 150 13.80 8.17 0.26
C ILE A 150 13.94 8.62 -1.18
N GLN A 151 14.04 9.93 -1.38
CA GLN A 151 14.29 10.53 -2.69
C GLN A 151 15.47 11.49 -2.58
N ASP A 152 16.50 11.28 -3.39
CA ASP A 152 17.72 12.09 -3.42
C ASP A 152 18.35 12.25 -2.02
N GLY A 153 18.35 11.18 -1.23
CA GLY A 153 18.82 11.16 0.16
C GLY A 153 17.88 11.80 1.19
N LYS A 154 16.77 12.41 0.77
CA LYS A 154 15.74 12.97 1.65
C LYS A 154 14.67 11.93 1.97
N VAL A 155 14.44 11.70 3.27
CA VAL A 155 13.34 10.85 3.74
C VAL A 155 12.00 11.55 3.48
N LEU A 156 11.16 10.94 2.65
CA LEU A 156 9.79 11.39 2.40
C LEU A 156 8.79 10.67 3.30
N HIS A 157 9.00 9.36 3.53
CA HIS A 157 8.17 8.50 4.36
C HIS A 157 9.03 7.71 5.35
N SER A 158 8.60 7.66 6.62
CA SER A 158 9.23 6.84 7.65
C SER A 158 8.24 6.36 8.72
N TYR A 159 7.81 5.11 8.58
CA TYR A 159 6.82 4.48 9.46
C TYR A 159 7.35 3.20 10.10
N ASP A 160 7.16 3.04 11.40
CA ASP A 160 7.69 1.92 12.19
C ASP A 160 6.59 1.05 12.82
N HIS A 161 5.33 1.44 12.65
CA HIS A 161 4.20 0.70 13.20
C HIS A 161 3.23 0.26 12.12
N ILE A 162 3.64 -0.65 11.24
CA ILE A 162 2.79 -1.13 10.14
C ILE A 162 2.47 -2.62 10.32
N LEU A 163 1.18 -2.95 10.28
CA LEU A 163 0.71 -4.32 10.18
C LEU A 163 0.63 -4.71 8.69
N LEU A 164 1.39 -5.72 8.28
CA LEU A 164 1.47 -6.24 6.90
C LEU A 164 0.99 -7.69 6.81
N ARG A 165 1.03 -8.44 7.91
CA ARG A 165 0.48 -9.81 8.01
C ARG A 165 -0.06 -10.10 9.40
N THR A 166 -1.05 -10.97 9.45
CA THR A 166 -1.67 -11.49 10.67
C THR A 166 -1.13 -12.89 10.99
N GLY A 167 -1.57 -13.44 12.12
CA GLY A 167 -1.34 -14.83 12.50
C GLY A 167 -1.90 -15.87 11.53
N ALA A 168 -2.94 -15.56 10.76
CA ALA A 168 -3.49 -16.46 9.74
C ALA A 168 -2.47 -16.73 8.61
N HIS A 169 -1.60 -15.75 8.34
CA HIS A 169 -0.57 -15.79 7.30
C HIS A 169 0.82 -15.51 7.87
N ALA A 170 1.13 -16.12 9.02
CA ALA A 170 2.35 -15.81 9.78
C ALA A 170 3.67 -16.03 9.01
N ASN A 171 3.65 -16.91 8.01
CA ASN A 171 4.81 -17.26 7.20
C ASN A 171 4.88 -16.53 5.86
N ALA A 172 3.92 -15.65 5.54
CA ALA A 172 3.89 -14.94 4.27
C ALA A 172 5.17 -14.11 4.07
N ARG A 173 5.65 -14.00 2.82
CA ARG A 173 6.89 -13.30 2.44
C ARG A 173 6.71 -12.65 1.08
N PHE A 174 7.39 -11.53 0.86
CA PHE A 174 7.51 -10.95 -0.48
C PHE A 174 8.35 -11.86 -1.37
N VAL A 175 7.80 -12.27 -2.52
CA VAL A 175 8.50 -13.16 -3.48
C VAL A 175 8.45 -12.66 -4.92
N GLN A 176 7.62 -11.66 -5.20
CA GLN A 176 7.47 -11.11 -6.53
C GLN A 176 7.62 -9.59 -6.49
N HIS A 177 8.35 -9.06 -7.48
CA HIS A 177 8.40 -7.64 -7.81
C HIS A 177 7.73 -7.43 -9.16
N GLY A 178 6.71 -6.57 -9.20
CA GLY A 178 5.96 -6.22 -10.40
C GLY A 178 6.19 -4.77 -10.80
N PHE A 179 6.49 -4.53 -12.07
CA PHE A 179 6.49 -3.18 -12.64
C PHE A 179 5.24 -2.96 -13.50
N ALA A 180 4.33 -2.13 -13.02
CA ALA A 180 3.02 -1.91 -13.63
C ALA A 180 2.68 -0.41 -13.67
N PRO A 181 3.14 0.33 -14.69
CA PRO A 181 2.65 1.70 -14.91
C PRO A 181 1.14 1.67 -15.22
N TYR A 182 0.39 2.55 -14.58
CA TYR A 182 -1.06 2.67 -14.71
C TYR A 182 -1.41 4.14 -14.97
N ILE A 183 -2.37 4.36 -15.85
CA ILE A 183 -2.79 5.72 -16.28
C ILE A 183 -4.31 5.87 -16.34
N GLY A 184 -5.07 5.00 -15.66
CA GLY A 184 -6.52 5.05 -15.64
C GLY A 184 -7.14 5.02 -17.04
N ASP A 185 -7.94 6.06 -17.35
CA ASP A 185 -8.66 6.24 -18.62
C ASP A 185 -7.76 6.52 -19.83
N GLY A 186 -6.44 6.52 -19.65
CA GLY A 186 -5.46 6.75 -20.70
C GLY A 186 -4.79 8.11 -20.60
N SER A 187 -3.74 8.29 -21.39
CA SER A 187 -3.08 9.59 -21.51
C SER A 187 -3.70 10.43 -22.63
N PRO A 188 -3.97 11.73 -22.41
CA PRO A 188 -4.40 12.62 -23.48
C PRO A 188 -3.26 13.00 -24.45
N THR A 189 -2.03 12.60 -24.17
CA THR A 189 -0.83 12.91 -24.98
C THR A 189 0.16 11.76 -24.93
N ALA A 190 1.16 11.77 -25.82
CA ALA A 190 2.29 10.87 -25.68
C ALA A 190 3.07 11.20 -24.40
N GLN A 191 3.40 10.18 -23.61
CA GLN A 191 4.20 10.31 -22.40
C GLN A 191 5.30 9.24 -22.39
N THR A 192 6.44 9.61 -21.84
CA THR A 192 7.58 8.72 -21.63
C THR A 192 8.14 8.96 -20.24
N PHE A 193 8.59 7.89 -19.60
CA PHE A 193 9.40 7.96 -18.38
C PHE A 193 10.54 6.94 -18.51
N TRP A 194 11.61 7.16 -17.75
CA TRP A 194 12.78 6.30 -17.76
C TRP A 194 13.05 5.80 -16.34
N ILE A 195 13.52 4.56 -16.24
CA ILE A 195 14.08 3.97 -15.04
C ILE A 195 15.43 3.41 -15.43
N ASP A 196 16.44 3.71 -14.64
CA ASP A 196 17.79 3.14 -14.77
C ASP A 196 18.30 2.70 -13.39
N ASP A 197 19.33 1.84 -13.38
CA ASP A 197 19.98 1.32 -12.17
C ASP A 197 19.03 0.64 -11.15
N LEU A 198 17.99 -0.03 -11.64
CA LEU A 198 17.02 -0.73 -10.79
C LEU A 198 17.69 -1.88 -10.01
N THR A 199 17.70 -1.76 -8.68
CA THR A 199 18.11 -2.82 -7.77
C THR A 199 16.93 -3.28 -6.92
N VAL A 200 16.73 -4.59 -6.82
CA VAL A 200 15.79 -5.22 -5.88
C VAL A 200 16.61 -6.10 -4.93
N ALA A 201 16.54 -5.81 -3.63
CA ALA A 201 17.35 -6.47 -2.62
C ALA A 201 16.57 -6.66 -1.31
N THR A 202 17.00 -7.61 -0.49
CA THR A 202 16.42 -7.89 0.83
C THR A 202 17.04 -7.06 1.96
N ALA A 203 18.06 -6.26 1.64
CA ALA A 203 18.74 -5.33 2.52
C ALA A 203 19.26 -4.15 1.68
N ARG A 204 19.60 -3.03 2.33
CA ARG A 204 20.20 -1.90 1.63
C ARG A 204 21.52 -2.36 0.97
N PRO A 205 21.72 -2.14 -0.34
CA PRO A 205 22.95 -2.51 -1.05
C PRO A 205 24.21 -1.85 -0.48
#